data_AF-A0A1B9Y853-F1
#
_entry.id   AF-A0A1B9Y853-F1
#
_cell.length_a   1.000
_cell.length_b   1.000
_cell.length_c   1.000
_cell.angle_alpha   90.00
_cell.angle_beta   90.00
_cell.angle_gamma   90.00
#
_symmetry.space_group_name_H-M   'P 1'
#
loop_
_entity.id
_entity.type
_entity.pdbx_description
1 polymer ?
#
loop_
_entity_poly.entity_id
_entity_poly.type
_entity_poly.pdbx_seq_one_letter_code
_entity_poly.pdbx_strand_id
1 'polypeptide(L)'
;MTVQSKDSLIFKGKRYSINANLSDLDLLKHLDIEKYRAESSRNWRGYSAQFIIRNNFFCLNEIFLHNDDEQGKIEQTLQKFYSKYEDGRIDWLNDIIILDEDNTIRIILEISNGSLSQVLYCNEEEFEELEKTQFKNFIGSDEYKRKIEFYLSMNDQKNAFFTEEKIVGFMEKNIFSYSTKLY
;
A
#
# COMPACT_ATOMS: atom_id res chain seq x y z
N MET A 1 -9.15 21.65 -6.28
CA MET A 1 -8.42 20.47 -5.79
C MET A 1 -9.11 19.24 -6.31
N THR A 2 -8.35 18.36 -6.96
CA THR A 2 -8.91 17.17 -7.57
C THR A 2 -8.75 16.02 -6.59
N VAL A 3 -9.81 15.65 -5.88
CA VAL A 3 -9.79 14.62 -4.83
C VAL A 3 -9.54 13.27 -5.50
N GLN A 4 -8.43 12.62 -5.15
CA GLN A 4 -8.13 11.28 -5.65
C GLN A 4 -9.04 10.26 -4.98
N SER A 5 -9.62 9.35 -5.78
CA SER A 5 -10.34 8.21 -5.24
C SER A 5 -9.34 7.24 -4.64
N LYS A 6 -9.35 7.14 -3.30
CA LYS A 6 -8.47 6.25 -2.53
C LYS A 6 -8.97 4.82 -2.59
N ASP A 7 -8.05 3.88 -2.47
CA ASP A 7 -8.39 2.49 -2.22
C ASP A 7 -9.00 2.33 -0.83
N SER A 8 -9.83 1.29 -0.67
CA SER A 8 -10.54 1.03 0.58
C SER A 8 -10.31 -0.39 1.08
N LEU A 9 -10.39 -0.58 2.39
CA LEU A 9 -10.31 -1.88 3.04
C LEU A 9 -11.56 -2.10 3.88
N ILE A 10 -12.21 -3.25 3.71
CA ILE A 10 -13.20 -3.75 4.64
C ILE A 10 -12.47 -4.59 5.70
N PHE A 11 -12.50 -4.12 6.95
CA PHE A 11 -11.93 -4.80 8.11
C PHE A 11 -12.98 -4.88 9.22
N LYS A 12 -13.19 -6.09 9.75
CA LYS A 12 -14.22 -6.36 10.79
C LYS A 12 -15.61 -5.77 10.46
N GLY A 13 -16.00 -5.79 9.19
CA GLY A 13 -17.30 -5.28 8.72
C GLY A 13 -17.40 -3.77 8.54
N LYS A 14 -16.36 -3.00 8.87
CA LYS A 14 -16.28 -1.54 8.63
C LYS A 14 -15.37 -1.25 7.43
N ARG A 15 -15.74 -0.23 6.65
CA ARG A 15 -14.95 0.25 5.51
C ARG A 15 -14.03 1.38 5.96
N TYR A 16 -12.76 1.28 5.58
CA TYR A 16 -11.72 2.26 5.88
C TYR A 16 -11.07 2.73 4.57
N SER A 17 -10.59 3.97 4.55
CA SER A 17 -9.70 4.43 3.49
C SER A 17 -8.29 3.95 3.79
N ILE A 18 -7.59 3.43 2.78
CA ILE A 18 -6.20 3.01 2.95
C ILE A 18 -5.30 4.22 2.70
N ASN A 19 -4.43 4.54 3.65
CA ASN A 19 -3.42 5.59 3.48
C ASN A 19 -2.16 5.12 2.75
N ALA A 20 -1.93 3.80 2.74
CA ALA A 20 -0.90 3.21 1.89
C ALA A 20 -1.33 3.34 0.42
N ASN A 21 -0.45 3.90 -0.41
CA ASN A 21 -0.45 3.53 -1.81
C ASN A 21 0.06 2.09 -1.83
N LEU A 22 -0.82 1.10 -1.59
CA LEU A 22 -0.57 -0.31 -1.87
C LEU A 22 -0.21 -0.36 -3.34
N SER A 23 1.09 -0.23 -3.62
CA SER A 23 1.50 0.57 -4.75
C SER A 23 0.99 -0.02 -6.04
N ASP A 24 0.52 0.88 -6.90
CA ASP A 24 0.04 0.65 -8.26
C ASP A 24 1.02 -0.09 -9.17
N LEU A 25 2.18 -0.50 -8.68
CA LEU A 25 3.12 -1.26 -9.46
C LEU A 25 2.91 -2.76 -9.27
N ASP A 26 2.64 -3.25 -8.07
CA ASP A 26 2.58 -4.70 -7.88
C ASP A 26 1.20 -5.25 -8.22
N LEU A 27 0.10 -4.59 -7.82
CA LEU A 27 -1.22 -4.99 -8.28
C LEU A 27 -1.32 -4.89 -9.82
N LEU A 28 -0.87 -3.79 -10.44
CA LEU A 28 -0.89 -3.65 -11.90
C LEU A 28 0.03 -4.66 -12.62
N LYS A 29 1.25 -4.92 -12.11
CA LYS A 29 2.13 -5.97 -12.66
C LYS A 29 1.50 -7.35 -12.55
N HIS A 30 0.89 -7.67 -11.42
CA HIS A 30 0.29 -8.98 -11.18
C HIS A 30 -1.05 -9.15 -11.92
N LEU A 31 -1.74 -8.05 -12.21
CA LEU A 31 -2.95 -8.00 -13.01
C LEU A 31 -2.67 -7.89 -14.51
N ASP A 32 -1.43 -7.65 -14.94
CA ASP A 32 -1.08 -7.36 -16.35
C ASP A 32 -1.91 -6.21 -16.92
N ILE A 33 -2.13 -5.18 -16.10
CA ILE A 33 -2.81 -3.95 -16.50
C ILE A 33 -1.75 -2.93 -16.89
N GLU A 34 -1.73 -2.54 -18.16
CA GLU A 34 -1.02 -1.33 -18.55
C GLU A 34 -1.58 -0.14 -17.77
N LYS A 35 -0.73 0.81 -17.34
CA LYS A 35 -1.23 2.05 -16.73
C LYS A 35 -2.23 2.70 -17.68
N TYR A 36 -3.52 2.55 -17.39
CA TYR A 36 -4.56 3.23 -18.11
C TYR A 36 -4.34 4.71 -17.88
N ARG A 37 -3.80 5.40 -18.88
CA ARG A 37 -3.62 6.85 -18.86
C ARG A 37 -5.02 7.45 -18.76
N ALA A 38 -5.50 7.67 -17.55
CA ALA A 38 -6.70 8.44 -17.35
C ALA A 38 -6.41 9.88 -17.81
N GLU A 39 -7.23 10.39 -18.74
CA GLU A 39 -7.27 11.81 -19.12
C GLU A 39 -7.82 12.70 -17.98
N SER A 40 -8.18 12.09 -16.85
CA SER A 40 -8.76 12.73 -15.68
C SER A 40 -7.71 13.01 -14.61
N SER A 41 -7.60 14.29 -14.23
CA SER A 41 -6.78 14.74 -13.09
C SER A 41 -7.26 14.18 -11.72
N ARG A 42 -8.41 13.47 -11.67
CA ARG A 42 -8.99 12.89 -10.44
C ARG A 42 -8.40 11.54 -10.07
N ASN A 43 -7.98 10.72 -11.01
CA ASN A 43 -7.36 9.44 -10.67
C ASN A 43 -6.52 8.98 -11.86
N TRP A 44 -5.20 9.13 -11.74
CA TRP A 44 -4.24 8.81 -12.80
C TRP A 44 -4.23 7.32 -13.18
N ARG A 45 -4.89 6.47 -12.37
CA ARG A 45 -5.03 5.02 -12.55
C ARG A 45 -6.30 4.61 -13.29
N GLY A 46 -7.30 5.49 -13.33
CA GLY A 46 -8.63 5.17 -13.90
C GLY A 46 -9.51 4.26 -13.03
N TYR A 47 -9.01 3.73 -11.91
CA TYR A 47 -9.77 2.87 -10.97
C TYR A 47 -9.40 3.09 -9.50
N SER A 48 -10.25 2.59 -8.60
CA SER A 48 -9.97 2.40 -7.18
C SER A 48 -10.28 0.95 -6.77
N ALA A 49 -9.44 0.36 -5.94
CA ALA A 49 -9.61 -1.00 -5.45
C ALA A 49 -10.25 -1.01 -4.05
N GLN A 50 -11.09 -1.99 -3.82
CA GLN A 50 -11.55 -2.36 -2.50
C GLN A 50 -11.00 -3.73 -2.13
N PHE A 51 -10.37 -3.77 -0.98
CA PHE A 51 -9.84 -4.96 -0.37
C PHE A 51 -10.71 -5.38 0.80
N ILE A 52 -10.57 -6.63 1.21
CA ILE A 52 -11.23 -7.17 2.40
C ILE A 52 -10.31 -8.18 3.08
N ILE A 53 -10.34 -8.20 4.40
CA ILE A 53 -9.72 -9.30 5.16
C ILE A 53 -10.78 -10.38 5.39
N ARG A 54 -10.60 -11.56 4.78
CA ARG A 54 -11.48 -12.75 4.93
C ARG A 54 -10.65 -13.94 5.37
N ASN A 55 -11.09 -14.64 6.42
CA ASN A 55 -10.39 -15.81 6.95
C ASN A 55 -8.89 -15.56 7.18
N ASN A 56 -8.56 -14.37 7.69
CA ASN A 56 -7.18 -13.91 7.91
C ASN A 56 -6.35 -13.64 6.64
N PHE A 57 -6.94 -13.66 5.45
CA PHE A 57 -6.27 -13.33 4.20
C PHE A 57 -6.68 -11.95 3.70
N PHE A 58 -5.72 -11.21 3.16
CA PHE A 58 -5.90 -9.99 2.40
C PHE A 58 -6.34 -10.34 0.98
N CYS A 59 -7.57 -9.96 0.63
CA CYS A 59 -8.18 -10.27 -0.65
C CYS A 59 -8.56 -9.00 -1.39
N LEU A 60 -8.44 -9.02 -2.72
CA LEU A 60 -9.18 -8.11 -3.58
C LEU A 60 -10.68 -8.46 -3.50
N ASN A 61 -11.52 -7.46 -3.20
CA ASN A 61 -12.97 -7.62 -3.17
C ASN A 61 -13.60 -7.11 -4.46
N GLU A 62 -13.32 -5.84 -4.80
CA GLU A 62 -13.94 -5.14 -5.92
C GLU A 62 -12.97 -4.11 -6.51
N ILE A 63 -13.16 -3.76 -7.79
CA ILE A 63 -12.50 -2.62 -8.43
C ILE A 63 -13.59 -1.72 -8.99
N PHE A 64 -13.53 -0.43 -8.67
CA PHE A 64 -14.42 0.60 -9.19
C PHE A 64 -13.72 1.41 -10.27
N LEU A 65 -14.37 1.54 -11.42
CA LEU A 65 -13.85 2.32 -12.53
C LEU A 65 -14.37 3.74 -12.50
N HIS A 66 -13.57 4.65 -13.02
CA HIS A 66 -13.94 6.06 -13.11
C HIS A 66 -14.20 6.52 -14.55
N ASN A 67 -14.01 5.64 -15.55
CA ASN A 67 -14.31 5.86 -16.96
C ASN A 67 -15.02 4.62 -17.56
N ASP A 68 -16.12 4.84 -18.29
CA ASP A 68 -16.96 3.76 -18.86
C ASP A 68 -16.30 3.07 -20.08
N ASP A 69 -15.44 3.77 -20.81
CA ASP A 69 -14.86 3.29 -22.09
C ASP A 69 -13.91 2.08 -21.94
N GLU A 70 -13.53 1.70 -20.71
CA GLU A 70 -12.60 0.60 -20.45
C GLU A 70 -13.15 -0.51 -19.56
N GLN A 71 -14.47 -0.49 -19.30
CA GLN A 71 -15.11 -1.46 -18.41
C GLN A 71 -14.88 -2.92 -18.82
N GLY A 72 -15.05 -3.24 -20.10
CA GLY A 72 -14.88 -4.60 -20.60
C GLY A 72 -13.45 -5.16 -20.48
N LYS A 73 -12.42 -4.29 -20.52
CA LYS A 73 -11.02 -4.74 -20.35
C LYS A 73 -10.71 -5.07 -18.90
N ILE A 74 -11.16 -4.23 -17.96
CA ILE A 74 -10.88 -4.45 -16.54
C ILE A 74 -11.68 -5.61 -15.98
N GLU A 75 -12.91 -5.83 -16.45
CA GLU A 75 -13.67 -7.05 -16.11
C GLU A 75 -12.92 -8.32 -16.54
N GLN A 76 -12.34 -8.35 -17.74
CA GLN A 76 -11.50 -9.47 -18.18
C GLN A 76 -10.26 -9.63 -17.31
N THR A 77 -9.64 -8.52 -16.90
CA THR A 77 -8.47 -8.56 -16.03
C THR A 77 -8.79 -9.05 -14.61
N LEU A 78 -9.92 -8.62 -14.05
CA LEU A 78 -10.44 -9.14 -12.79
C LEU A 78 -10.72 -10.64 -12.90
N GLN A 79 -11.35 -11.09 -13.99
CA GLN A 79 -11.57 -12.52 -14.22
C GLN A 79 -10.25 -13.29 -14.27
N LYS A 80 -9.23 -12.76 -14.97
CA LYS A 80 -7.88 -13.36 -14.98
C LYS A 80 -7.30 -13.41 -13.57
N PHE A 81 -7.44 -12.35 -12.78
CA PHE A 81 -6.97 -12.31 -11.40
C PHE A 81 -7.64 -13.37 -10.54
N TYR A 82 -8.98 -13.40 -10.50
CA TYR A 82 -9.74 -14.39 -9.74
C TYR A 82 -9.53 -15.82 -10.24
N SER A 83 -9.17 -16.01 -11.52
CA SER A 83 -8.79 -17.32 -12.05
C SER A 83 -7.40 -17.78 -11.58
N LYS A 84 -6.52 -16.84 -11.24
CA LYS A 84 -5.16 -17.09 -10.79
C LYS A 84 -5.05 -17.17 -9.27
N TYR A 85 -5.86 -16.41 -8.56
CA TYR A 85 -5.84 -16.31 -7.11
C TYR A 85 -7.20 -16.74 -6.55
N GLU A 86 -7.22 -17.90 -5.91
CA GLU A 86 -8.40 -18.46 -5.26
C GLU A 86 -9.02 -17.42 -4.30
N ASP A 87 -10.32 -17.16 -4.46
CA ASP A 87 -11.09 -16.16 -3.71
C ASP A 87 -10.49 -14.73 -3.71
N GLY A 88 -9.64 -14.40 -4.69
CA GLY A 88 -9.01 -13.09 -4.81
C GLY A 88 -7.90 -12.80 -3.81
N ARG A 89 -7.31 -13.84 -3.19
CA ARG A 89 -6.21 -13.69 -2.23
C ARG A 89 -4.98 -13.04 -2.86
N ILE A 90 -4.32 -12.17 -2.11
CA ILE A 90 -3.09 -11.49 -2.54
C ILE A 90 -1.93 -12.05 -1.73
N ASP A 91 -1.58 -13.31 -1.98
CA ASP A 91 -0.59 -14.10 -1.24
C ASP A 91 0.86 -13.59 -1.34
N TRP A 92 1.14 -12.72 -2.30
CA TRP A 92 2.45 -12.09 -2.49
C TRP A 92 2.63 -10.80 -1.70
N LEU A 93 1.58 -10.26 -1.08
CA LEU A 93 1.66 -8.98 -0.37
C LEU A 93 2.40 -9.12 0.96
N ASN A 94 3.42 -8.29 1.17
CA ASN A 94 4.03 -8.03 2.47
C ASN A 94 4.02 -6.52 2.68
N ASP A 95 3.18 -6.03 3.60
CA ASP A 95 2.99 -4.58 3.79
C ASP A 95 2.38 -4.26 5.16
N ILE A 96 2.51 -3.00 5.58
CA ILE A 96 1.87 -2.45 6.77
C ILE A 96 0.76 -1.49 6.31
N ILE A 97 -0.48 -1.80 6.68
CA ILE A 97 -1.65 -1.02 6.33
C ILE A 97 -2.13 -0.27 7.56
N ILE A 98 -2.16 1.07 7.47
CA ILE A 98 -2.71 1.94 8.51
C ILE A 98 -4.13 2.36 8.13
N LEU A 99 -5.07 2.15 9.04
CA LEU A 99 -6.45 2.60 8.96
C LEU A 99 -6.69 3.66 10.02
N ASP A 100 -7.12 4.85 9.61
CA ASP A 100 -7.51 5.90 10.54
C ASP A 100 -8.98 5.69 10.96
N GLU A 101 -9.21 5.54 12.27
CA GLU A 101 -10.55 5.58 12.87
C GLU A 101 -10.74 6.90 13.60
N ASP A 102 -11.48 7.82 12.94
CA ASP A 102 -11.97 9.08 13.52
C ASP A 102 -10.90 9.91 14.26
N ASN A 103 -9.65 9.87 13.75
CA ASN A 103 -8.45 10.51 14.30
C ASN A 103 -8.12 10.17 15.77
N THR A 104 -8.80 9.20 16.37
CA THR A 104 -8.67 8.89 17.80
C THR A 104 -7.91 7.60 18.02
N ILE A 105 -8.16 6.60 17.16
CA ILE A 105 -7.48 5.32 17.18
C ILE A 105 -6.99 5.03 15.77
N ARG A 106 -5.72 4.65 15.64
CA ARG A 106 -5.15 4.09 14.42
C ARG A 106 -5.11 2.58 14.54
N ILE A 107 -5.60 1.91 13.52
CA ILE A 107 -5.51 0.45 13.40
C ILE A 107 -4.36 0.15 12.44
N ILE A 108 -3.36 -0.56 12.91
CA ILE A 108 -2.20 -0.96 12.10
C ILE A 108 -2.33 -2.46 11.84
N LEU A 109 -2.31 -2.83 10.56
CA LEU A 109 -2.41 -4.19 10.10
C LEU A 109 -1.10 -4.57 9.45
N GLU A 110 -0.45 -5.61 9.95
CA GLU A 110 0.68 -6.21 9.25
C GLU A 110 0.17 -7.35 8.38
N ILE A 111 0.48 -7.29 7.09
CA ILE A 111 0.21 -8.34 6.12
C ILE A 111 1.54 -9.01 5.79
N SER A 112 1.62 -10.33 6.00
CA SER A 112 2.74 -11.16 5.60
C SER A 112 2.28 -12.29 4.71
N ASN A 113 2.84 -12.37 3.51
CA ASN A 113 2.44 -13.32 2.46
C ASN A 113 0.92 -13.37 2.28
N GLY A 114 0.30 -12.19 2.15
CA GLY A 114 -1.14 -12.02 2.00
C GLY A 114 -1.98 -12.39 3.20
N SER A 115 -1.38 -12.77 4.33
CA SER A 115 -2.09 -13.11 5.55
C SER A 115 -1.95 -11.98 6.57
N LEU A 116 -3.01 -11.65 7.28
CA LEU A 116 -2.95 -10.74 8.41
C LEU A 116 -2.15 -11.41 9.54
N SER A 117 -0.92 -10.97 9.75
CA SER A 117 -0.03 -11.50 10.79
C SER A 117 -0.25 -10.81 12.13
N GLN A 118 -0.53 -9.51 12.11
CA GLN A 118 -0.67 -8.71 13.32
C GLN A 118 -1.71 -7.59 13.16
N VAL A 119 -2.38 -7.27 14.27
CA VAL A 119 -3.26 -6.10 14.40
C VAL A 119 -2.84 -5.33 15.64
N LEU A 120 -2.52 -4.06 15.49
CA LEU A 120 -2.31 -3.12 16.60
C LEU A 120 -3.39 -2.05 16.58
N TYR A 121 -3.78 -1.63 17.77
CA TYR A 121 -4.65 -0.49 18.00
C TYR A 121 -3.85 0.50 18.80
N CYS A 122 -3.65 1.69 18.26
CA CYS A 122 -2.83 2.72 18.88
C CYS A 122 -3.64 4.02 18.99
N ASN A 123 -3.60 4.66 20.14
CA ASN A 123 -3.90 6.09 20.22
C ASN A 123 -2.74 6.91 19.59
N GLU A 124 -2.87 8.24 19.60
CA GLU A 124 -1.86 9.12 19.01
C GLU A 124 -0.47 8.99 19.66
N GLU A 125 -0.39 8.97 21.00
CA GLU A 125 0.88 8.84 21.73
C GLU A 125 1.55 7.48 21.48
N GLU A 126 0.76 6.39 21.53
CA GLU A 126 1.23 5.03 21.24
C GLU A 126 1.73 4.91 19.79
N PHE A 127 1.05 5.57 18.85
CA PHE A 127 1.44 5.57 17.45
C PHE A 127 2.78 6.29 17.24
N GLU A 128 2.98 7.46 17.86
CA GLU A 128 4.25 8.18 17.78
C GLU A 128 5.42 7.39 18.41
N GLU A 129 5.18 6.69 19.53
CA GLU A 129 6.19 5.85 20.15
C GLU A 129 6.52 4.62 19.27
N LEU A 130 5.49 4.04 18.66
CA LEU A 130 5.67 2.95 17.71
C LEU A 130 6.47 3.39 16.49
N GLU A 131 6.21 4.57 15.91
CA GLU A 131 7.00 5.09 14.78
C GLU A 131 8.49 5.24 15.13
N LYS A 132 8.80 5.80 16.31
CA LYS A 132 10.18 5.96 16.79
C LYS A 132 10.87 4.61 16.98
N THR A 133 10.16 3.67 17.60
CA THR A 133 10.69 2.32 17.88
C THR A 133 10.91 1.55 16.59
N GLN A 134 9.92 1.56 15.70
CA GLN A 134 9.97 0.96 14.37
C GLN A 134 11.17 1.49 13.59
N PHE A 135 11.37 2.82 13.56
CA PHE A 135 12.48 3.43 12.82
C PHE A 135 13.84 3.03 13.39
N LYS A 136 13.98 3.04 14.72
CA LYS A 136 15.22 2.62 15.41
C LYS A 136 15.59 1.17 15.05
N ASN A 137 14.62 0.28 15.00
CA ASN A 137 14.85 -1.12 14.62
C ASN A 137 15.08 -1.26 13.11
N PHE A 138 14.37 -0.48 12.30
CA PHE A 138 14.48 -0.48 10.84
C PHE A 138 15.89 -0.13 10.35
N ILE A 139 16.56 0.86 10.95
CA ILE A 139 17.94 1.26 10.58
C ILE A 139 18.92 0.07 10.66
N GLY A 140 18.71 -0.86 11.58
CA GLY A 140 19.54 -2.06 11.72
C GLY A 140 19.24 -3.18 10.71
N SER A 141 18.18 -3.05 9.91
CA SER A 141 17.69 -4.11 9.03
C SER A 141 18.38 -4.13 7.67
N ASP A 142 18.34 -5.29 7.01
CA ASP A 142 18.77 -5.40 5.61
C ASP A 142 17.80 -4.69 4.63
N GLU A 143 16.54 -4.47 5.04
CA GLU A 143 15.57 -3.71 4.26
C GLU A 143 15.99 -2.24 4.14
N TYR A 144 16.44 -1.63 5.24
CA TYR A 144 16.99 -0.29 5.25
C TYR A 144 18.16 -0.14 4.27
N LYS A 145 19.15 -1.04 4.34
CA LYS A 145 20.32 -1.01 3.44
C LYS A 145 19.90 -1.03 1.97
N ARG A 146 19.00 -1.96 1.59
CA ARG A 146 18.48 -2.06 0.22
C ARG A 146 17.77 -0.78 -0.23
N LYS A 147 16.99 -0.14 0.66
CA LYS A 147 16.30 1.11 0.34
C LYS A 147 17.29 2.25 0.14
N ILE A 148 18.28 2.40 1.02
CA ILE A 148 19.33 3.41 0.87
C ILE A 148 20.08 3.24 -0.46
N GLU A 149 20.55 2.03 -0.76
CA GLU A 149 21.24 1.72 -2.02
C GLU A 149 20.37 2.05 -3.25
N PHE A 150 19.09 1.68 -3.21
CA PHE A 150 18.15 1.99 -4.28
C PHE A 150 18.01 3.50 -4.52
N TYR A 151 17.79 4.29 -3.46
CA TYR A 151 17.62 5.74 -3.60
C TYR A 151 18.92 6.45 -4.01
N LEU A 152 20.08 5.99 -3.53
CA LEU A 152 21.36 6.54 -3.96
C LEU A 152 21.65 6.22 -5.43
N SER A 153 21.31 5.01 -5.91
CA SER A 153 21.48 4.63 -7.32
C SER A 153 20.63 5.47 -8.30
N MET A 154 19.53 6.07 -7.82
CA MET A 154 18.69 6.96 -8.61
C MET A 154 19.37 8.29 -8.92
N ASN A 155 20.38 8.71 -8.15
CA ASN A 155 21.14 9.93 -8.44
C ASN A 155 21.82 9.84 -9.80
N ASP A 156 22.43 8.69 -10.10
CA ASP A 156 23.15 8.44 -11.35
C ASP A 156 22.21 8.36 -12.56
N GLN A 157 20.93 8.01 -12.35
CA GLN A 157 19.98 7.76 -13.43
C GLN A 157 19.08 8.96 -13.78
N LYS A 158 18.86 9.89 -12.85
CA LYS A 158 17.81 10.92 -12.98
C LYS A 158 18.24 12.35 -12.70
N ASN A 159 19.54 12.64 -12.57
CA ASN A 159 20.03 13.93 -12.03
C ASN A 159 19.34 14.29 -10.69
N ALA A 160 18.97 13.28 -9.91
CA ALA A 160 18.41 13.46 -8.60
C ALA A 160 19.56 13.74 -7.60
N PHE A 161 19.31 14.57 -6.60
CA PHE A 161 20.27 14.87 -5.53
C PHE A 161 19.74 14.36 -4.18
N PHE A 162 19.79 13.05 -4.00
CA PHE A 162 19.56 12.40 -2.71
C PHE A 162 20.88 12.23 -1.96
N THR A 163 20.97 12.80 -0.77
CA THR A 163 21.99 12.42 0.21
C THR A 163 21.40 11.38 1.15
N GLU A 164 22.24 10.54 1.76
CA GLU A 164 21.78 9.57 2.75
C GLU A 164 20.98 10.25 3.87
N GLU A 165 21.48 11.36 4.42
CA GLU A 165 20.79 12.16 5.44
C GLU A 165 19.38 12.59 5.04
N LYS A 166 19.18 13.00 3.78
CA LYS A 166 17.84 13.36 3.29
C LYS A 166 16.93 12.14 3.20
N ILE A 167 17.44 11.03 2.68
CA ILE A 167 16.68 9.78 2.56
C ILE A 167 16.25 9.30 3.94
N VAL A 168 17.17 9.27 4.89
CA VAL A 168 16.94 8.88 6.28
C VAL A 168 15.88 9.78 6.93
N GLY A 169 15.99 11.10 6.77
CA GLY A 169 14.99 12.03 7.29
C GLY A 169 13.60 11.90 6.67
N PHE A 170 13.48 11.42 5.43
CA PHE A 170 12.18 11.08 4.82
C PHE A 170 11.62 9.76 5.37
N MET A 171 12.48 8.75 5.56
CA MET A 171 12.10 7.46 6.11
C MET A 171 11.61 7.59 7.54
N GLU A 172 12.31 8.36 8.38
CA GLU A 172 11.92 8.59 9.77
C GLU A 172 10.48 9.13 9.88
N LYS A 173 10.12 10.09 9.04
CA LYS A 173 8.80 10.74 9.04
C LYS A 173 7.68 9.90 8.44
N ASN A 174 8.01 8.81 7.73
CA ASN A 174 7.04 8.01 6.99
C ASN A 174 7.36 6.52 7.11
N ILE A 175 7.85 6.07 8.27
CA ILE A 175 8.51 4.77 8.42
C ILE A 175 7.68 3.59 7.93
N PHE A 176 6.36 3.62 8.15
CA PHE A 176 5.44 2.59 7.68
C PHE A 176 5.24 2.56 6.16
N SER A 177 5.57 3.64 5.44
CA SER A 177 5.63 3.63 3.97
C SER A 177 6.91 3.00 3.41
N TYR A 178 7.91 2.78 4.27
CA TYR A 178 9.22 2.22 3.89
C TYR A 178 9.47 0.82 4.44
N SER A 179 8.66 0.37 5.39
CA SER A 179 8.76 -0.94 6.05
C SER A 179 7.70 -1.88 5.51
N THR A 180 8.08 -3.11 5.20
CA THR A 180 7.15 -4.18 4.79
C THR A 180 6.66 -5.05 5.96
N LYS A 181 7.18 -4.81 7.17
CA LYS A 181 6.86 -5.56 8.40
C LYS A 181 7.13 -4.74 9.66
N LEU A 182 6.50 -5.12 10.77
CA LEU A 182 6.77 -4.52 12.07
C LEU A 182 8.08 -5.10 12.65
N TYR A 183 8.90 -4.26 13.29
CA TYR A 183 10.22 -4.62 13.82
C TYR A 183 10.31 -4.53 15.34
#